data_AF-A0A7C6WAH4-F1
#
_entry.id   AF-A0A7C6WAH4-F1
#
_cell.length_a   1.000
_cell.length_b   1.000
_cell.length_c   1.000
_cell.angle_alpha   90.00
_cell.angle_beta   90.00
_cell.angle_gamma   90.00
#
_symmetry.space_group_name_H-M   'P 1'
#
loop_
_entity.id
_entity.type
_entity.pdbx_description
1 polymer ?
#
loop_
_entity_poly.entity_id
_entity_poly.type
_entity_poly.pdbx_seq_one_letter_code
_entity_poly.pdbx_strand_id
1 'polypeptide(L)' 'MKEELSDGFCKIKAEFVGTVMEIGAMEQMKSGAYRHPRFVKLRPDKNAEECIWESR' A
#
# COMPACT_ATOMS: atom_id res chain seq x y z
N MET A 1 3.81 -26.70 10.23
CA MET A 1 2.88 -25.62 9.85
C MET A 1 3.46 -24.91 8.64
N LYS A 2 3.24 -25.49 7.46
CA LYS A 2 3.81 -25.03 6.18
C LYS A 2 2.81 -25.34 5.07
N GLU A 3 1.59 -24.91 5.30
CA GLU A 3 0.45 -24.85 4.38
C GLU A 3 -0.13 -23.49 4.78
N GLU A 4 -0.14 -22.44 3.97
CA GLU A 4 -1.03 -22.24 2.82
C GLU A 4 -0.50 -21.06 1.96
N LEU A 5 0.58 -21.24 1.18
CA LEU A 5 1.09 -20.19 0.28
C LEU A 5 1.03 -20.59 -1.21
N SER A 6 0.18 -21.56 -1.55
CA SER A 6 0.12 -22.17 -2.90
C SER A 6 -1.18 -21.95 -3.66
N ASP A 7 -1.93 -20.88 -3.39
CA ASP A 7 -3.00 -20.44 -4.29
C ASP A 7 -2.57 -19.16 -4.99
N GLY A 8 -1.99 -19.34 -6.18
CA GLY A 8 -1.34 -18.33 -7.02
C GLY A 8 -2.29 -17.31 -7.66
N PHE A 9 -3.29 -16.83 -6.92
CA PHE A 9 -4.15 -15.73 -7.31
C PHE A 9 -4.12 -14.70 -6.19
N CYS A 10 -3.23 -13.71 -6.30
CA CYS A 10 -3.36 -12.43 -5.60
C CYS A 10 -4.65 -11.74 -6.08
N LYS A 11 -5.82 -12.25 -5.69
CA LYS A 11 -7.07 -11.51 -5.81
C LYS A 11 -6.95 -10.37 -4.82
N ILE A 12 -6.68 -9.18 -5.33
CA ILE A 12 -6.88 -7.95 -4.59
C ILE A 12 -8.34 -8.00 -4.15
N LYS A 13 -8.57 -8.17 -2.85
CA LYS A 13 -9.93 -8.17 -2.33
C LYS A 13 -10.51 -6.78 -2.62
N ALA A 14 -11.70 -6.75 -3.23
CA ALA A 14 -12.37 -5.51 -3.60
C ALA A 14 -12.55 -4.56 -2.39
N GLU A 15 -12.58 -5.10 -1.17
CA GLU A 15 -12.65 -4.37 0.10
C GLU A 15 -11.49 -3.38 0.33
N PHE A 16 -10.33 -3.57 -0.32
CA PHE A 16 -9.18 -2.69 -0.16
C PHE A 16 -9.14 -1.53 -1.17
N VAL A 17 -9.92 -1.61 -2.25
CA VAL A 17 -9.97 -0.57 -3.27
C VAL A 17 -10.65 0.67 -2.69
N GLY A 18 -9.97 1.81 -2.73
CA GLY A 18 -10.45 3.07 -2.14
C GLY A 18 -10.09 3.26 -0.66
N THR A 19 -9.42 2.30 -0.03
CA THR A 19 -8.90 2.47 1.33
C THR A 19 -7.52 3.13 1.31
N VAL A 20 -7.23 3.95 2.32
CA VAL A 20 -5.90 4.56 2.49
C VAL A 20 -5.05 3.65 3.35
N MET A 21 -3.81 3.42 2.93
CA MET A 21 -2.82 2.69 3.72
C MET A 21 -1.58 3.54 3.95
N GLU A 22 -1.00 3.36 5.13
CA GLU A 22 0.28 3.96 5.51
C GLU A 22 1.39 2.95 5.20
N ILE A 23 2.37 3.41 4.41
CA ILE A 23 3.56 2.64 4.08
C ILE A 23 4.80 3.31 4.69
N GLY A 24 5.71 2.51 5.20
CA GLY A 24 7.05 2.93 5.56
C GLY A 24 8.00 2.56 4.44
N ALA A 25 8.80 3.49 3.97
CA ALA A 25 9.80 3.23 2.93
C ALA A 25 11.17 3.73 3.40
N MET A 26 12.23 3.10 2.90
CA MET A 26 13.59 3.49 3.24
C MET A 26 14.00 4.79 2.56
N GLU A 27 13.66 4.92 1.28
CA GLU A 27 13.99 6.07 0.46
C GLU A 27 12.91 6.26 -0.59
N GLN A 28 12.61 7.51 -0.91
CA GLN A 28 11.83 7.86 -2.09
C GLN A 28 12.79 8.24 -3.23
N MET A 29 12.61 7.57 -4.37
CA MET A 29 13.33 7.88 -5.59
C MET A 29 12.80 9.15 -6.24
N LYS A 30 13.64 9.82 -7.03
CA LYS A 30 13.25 11.02 -7.80
C LYS A 30 12.10 10.79 -8.80
N SER A 31 11.82 9.52 -9.13
CA SER A 31 10.68 9.12 -9.96
C SER A 31 9.35 9.04 -9.19
N GLY A 32 9.36 9.27 -7.88
CA GLY A 32 8.20 9.10 -7.00
C GLY A 32 8.03 7.67 -6.45
N ALA A 33 8.80 6.70 -6.95
CA ALA A 33 8.77 5.33 -6.45
C ALA A 33 9.43 5.20 -5.06
N TYR A 34 8.90 4.30 -4.23
CA TYR A 34 9.43 4.02 -2.90
C TYR A 34 10.30 2.76 -2.90
N ARG A 35 11.47 2.84 -2.26
CA ARG A 35 12.38 1.71 -2.10
C ARG A 35 12.07 0.95 -0.80
N HIS A 36 11.92 -0.37 -0.93
CA HIS A 36 11.53 -1.28 0.16
C HIS A 36 10.29 -0.80 0.94
N PRO A 37 9.15 -0.55 0.25
CA PRO A 37 7.94 -0.18 0.95
C PRO A 37 7.45 -1.35 1.81
N ARG A 38 7.17 -1.06 3.07
CA ARG A 38 6.58 -1.98 4.03
C ARG A 38 5.23 -1.44 4.43
N PHE A 39 4.23 -2.31 4.44
CA PHE A 39 2.94 -2.01 5.01
C PHE A 39 3.07 -1.70 6.51
N VAL A 40 2.53 -0.55 6.94
CA VAL A 40 2.50 -0.17 8.37
C VAL A 40 1.12 -0.42 8.94
N LYS A 41 0.09 0.22 8.36
CA LYS A 41 -1.31 0.10 8.80
C LYS A 41 -2.28 0.61 7.75
N LEU A 42 -3.55 0.24 7.89
CA LEU A 42 -4.65 0.92 7.20
C LEU A 42 -4.99 2.22 7.94
N ARG A 43 -5.40 3.24 7.19
CA ARG A 43 -5.84 4.56 7.67
C ARG A 43 -7.30 4.76 7.25
N PRO A 44 -8.26 4.15 7.97
CA PRO A 44 -9.69 4.37 7.70
C PRO A 44 -10.12 5.81 8.02
N ASP A 45 -9.30 6.55 8.77
CA ASP A 45 -9.49 7.95 9.12
C ASP A 45 -9.20 8.93 7.97
N LYS A 46 -8.61 8.46 6.87
CA LYS A 46 -8.27 9.29 5.70
C LYS A 46 -9.04 8.84 4.47
N ASN A 47 -9.52 9.81 3.69
CA ASN A 47 -10.14 9.55 2.40
C ASN A 47 -9.08 9.45 1.30
N ALA A 48 -9.24 8.51 0.37
CA ALA A 48 -8.32 8.28 -0.73
C ALA A 48 -8.26 9.47 -1.70
N GLU A 49 -9.38 10.16 -1.91
CA GLU A 49 -9.46 11.32 -2.80
C GLU A 49 -8.67 12.54 -2.31
N GLU A 50 -8.54 12.67 -0.97
CA GLU A 50 -7.74 13.73 -0.34
C GLU A 50 -6.25 13.38 -0.25
N CYS A 51 -5.87 12.15 -0.60
CA CYS A 51 -4.50 11.68 -0.57
C CYS A 51 -3.75 12.10 -1.85
N ILE A 52 -3.57 13.40 -2.03
CA ILE A 52 -2.95 13.98 -3.22
C ILE A 52 -1.43 13.98 -3.06
N TRP A 53 -0.72 13.40 -4.04
CA TRP A 53 0.72 13.47 -4.12
C TRP A 53 1.16 14.84 -4.65
N GLU A 54 1.45 15.79 -3.76
CA GLU A 54 2.09 17.06 -4.15
C GLU A 54 3.59 16.82 -4.41
N SER A 55 3.94 16.45 -5.65
CA SER A 55 5.33 16.40 -6.11
C SER A 55 5.86 17.84 -6.19
N ARG A 56 6.56 18.28 -5.15
CA ARG A 56 7.20 19.60 -5.10
C ARG A 56 8.53 19.63 -5.84
#